data_AF-A0A2A3LDP4-F1
#
_entry.id   AF-A0A2A3LDP4-F1
#
_cell.length_a   1.000
_cell.length_b   1.000
_cell.length_c   1.000
_cell.angle_alpha   90.00
_cell.angle_beta   90.00
_cell.angle_gamma   90.00
#
_symmetry.space_group_name_H-M   'P 1'
#
loop_
_entity.id
_entity.type
_entity.pdbx_description
1 polymer ?
#
loop_
_entity_poly.entity_id
_entity_poly.type
_entity_poly.pdbx_seq_one_letter_code
_entity_poly.pdbx_strand_id
1 'polypeptide(L)'
;MADGRPIEDYLTLEQVAARAGWSLKTARTMHYRANRRRAAGEPRPGDLPEPDHRFGRTPVWLDDSITQWLNSRPGQGVGGGPKPRR
;
A
#
# COMPACT_ATOMS: atom_id res chain seq x y z
N MET A 1 15.73 14.26 4.58
CA MET A 1 14.67 14.71 3.66
C MET A 1 14.69 13.75 2.48
N ALA A 2 13.60 13.02 2.27
CA ALA A 2 13.41 12.17 1.10
C ALA A 2 12.64 13.00 0.08
N ASP A 3 13.13 13.09 -1.16
CA ASP A 3 12.58 13.87 -2.29
C ASP A 3 12.27 15.38 -2.09
N GLY A 4 12.41 15.92 -0.88
CA GLY A 4 12.05 17.29 -0.54
C GLY A 4 10.71 17.42 0.19
N ARG A 5 9.93 16.34 0.31
CA ARG A 5 8.69 16.32 1.12
C ARG A 5 8.95 16.04 2.61
N PRO A 6 8.09 16.58 3.49
CA PRO A 6 8.15 16.26 4.91
C PRO A 6 7.85 14.78 5.17
N ILE A 7 8.46 14.21 6.21
CA ILE A 7 8.33 12.77 6.55
C ILE A 7 6.88 12.36 6.86
N GLU A 8 6.05 13.32 7.23
CA GLU A 8 4.65 13.17 7.60
C GLU A 8 3.73 12.92 6.39
N ASP A 9 4.19 13.22 5.17
CA ASP A 9 3.50 12.86 3.92
C ASP A 9 3.68 11.37 3.55
N TYR A 10 4.61 10.68 4.23
CA TYR A 10 4.93 9.30 3.96
C TYR A 10 4.22 8.34 4.92
N LEU A 11 3.57 7.35 4.33
CA LEU A 11 2.87 6.27 5.00
C LEU A 11 3.72 5.02 5.02
N THR A 12 3.84 4.44 6.21
CA THR A 12 4.31 3.07 6.39
C THR A 12 3.28 2.06 5.88
N LEU A 13 3.70 0.81 5.65
CA LEU A 13 2.81 -0.27 5.23
C LEU A 13 1.62 -0.48 6.19
N GLU A 14 1.81 -0.18 7.47
CA GLU A 14 0.75 -0.24 8.48
C GLU A 14 -0.30 0.86 8.28
N GLN A 15 0.13 2.10 8.06
CA GLN A 15 -0.78 3.21 7.77
C GLN A 15 -1.52 3.00 6.45
N VAL A 16 -0.84 2.46 5.44
CA VAL A 16 -1.48 2.04 4.18
C VAL A 16 -2.53 0.96 4.43
N ALA A 17 -2.24 -0.02 5.28
CA ALA A 17 -3.21 -1.05 5.66
C ALA A 17 -4.45 -0.45 6.32
N ALA A 18 -4.26 0.47 7.28
CA ALA A 18 -5.36 1.15 7.95
C ALA A 18 -6.26 1.91 6.95
N ARG A 19 -5.66 2.65 6.01
CA ARG A 19 -6.40 3.34 4.95
C ARG A 19 -7.15 2.40 3.99
N ALA A 20 -6.53 1.29 3.63
CA ALA A 20 -7.16 0.28 2.78
C ALA A 20 -8.21 -0.58 3.50
N GLY A 21 -8.37 -0.41 4.82
CA GLY A 21 -9.24 -1.25 5.66
C GLY A 21 -8.70 -2.67 5.85
N TRP A 22 -7.39 -2.88 5.76
CA TRP A 22 -6.75 -4.18 5.84
C TRP A 22 -6.06 -4.42 7.17
N SER A 23 -5.93 -5.70 7.53
CA SER A 23 -4.96 -6.08 8.57
C SER A 23 -3.53 -5.88 8.05
N LEU A 24 -2.58 -5.59 8.95
CA LEU A 24 -1.16 -5.51 8.61
C LEU A 24 -0.64 -6.81 7.95
N LYS A 25 -1.15 -7.97 8.37
CA LYS A 25 -0.82 -9.28 7.77
C LYS A 25 -1.26 -9.35 6.30
N THR A 26 -2.48 -8.87 6.02
CA THR A 26 -3.00 -8.77 4.65
C THR A 26 -2.14 -7.84 3.82
N ALA A 27 -1.81 -6.65 4.33
CA ALA A 27 -0.97 -5.69 3.64
C ALA A 27 0.44 -6.24 3.32
N ARG A 28 1.07 -6.95 4.27
CA ARG A 28 2.35 -7.66 4.02
C ARG A 28 2.24 -8.69 2.89
N THR A 29 1.15 -9.46 2.88
CA THR A 29 0.89 -10.45 1.82
C THR A 29 0.68 -9.78 0.47
N MET A 30 -0.09 -8.69 0.41
CA MET A 30 -0.33 -7.94 -0.81
C MET A 30 0.95 -7.29 -1.33
N HIS A 31 1.75 -6.67 -0.45
CA HIS A 31 3.04 -6.10 -0.82
C HIS A 31 4.00 -7.17 -1.36
N TYR A 32 4.09 -8.33 -0.72
CA TYR A 32 4.91 -9.44 -1.21
C TYR A 32 4.44 -9.94 -2.59
N ARG A 33 3.12 -10.13 -2.78
CA ARG A 33 2.55 -10.56 -4.07
C ARG A 33 2.79 -9.54 -5.17
N ALA A 34 2.60 -8.25 -4.86
CA ALA A 34 2.87 -7.15 -5.79
C ALA A 34 4.34 -7.13 -6.22
N ASN A 35 5.28 -7.25 -5.27
CA ASN A 35 6.71 -7.32 -5.58
C ASN A 35 7.05 -8.54 -6.43
N ARG A 36 6.49 -9.71 -6.11
CA ARG A 36 6.72 -10.94 -6.90
C ARG A 36 6.18 -10.81 -8.32
N ARG A 37 5.00 -10.23 -8.49
CA ARG A 37 4.37 -9.97 -9.80
C ARG A 37 5.17 -8.97 -10.62
N ARG A 38 5.61 -7.86 -10.00
CA ARG A 38 6.51 -6.89 -10.62
C ARG A 38 7.82 -7.53 -11.07
N ALA A 39 8.44 -8.37 -10.22
CA ALA A 39 9.65 -9.11 -10.58
C ALA A 39 9.43 -10.11 -11.73
N ALA A 40 8.22 -10.65 -11.88
CA ALA A 40 7.85 -11.51 -13.00
C ALA A 40 7.40 -10.75 -14.26
N GLY A 41 7.32 -9.41 -14.22
CA GLY A 41 6.82 -8.59 -15.34
C GLY A 41 5.29 -8.59 -15.51
N GLU A 42 4.53 -9.05 -14.51
CA GLU A 42 3.07 -9.19 -14.55
C GLU A 42 2.34 -8.35 -13.47
N PRO A 43 2.56 -7.01 -13.39
CA PRO A 43 1.87 -6.18 -12.40
C PRO A 43 0.36 -6.16 -12.66
N ARG A 44 -0.45 -6.24 -11.60
CA ARG A 44 -1.92 -6.15 -11.72
C ARG A 44 -2.42 -4.77 -11.28
N PRO A 45 -3.50 -4.24 -11.89
CA PRO A 45 -4.10 -2.97 -11.47
C PRO A 45 -4.53 -2.91 -9.99
N GLY A 46 -4.82 -4.06 -9.38
CA GLY A 46 -5.20 -4.16 -7.96
C GLY A 46 -4.04 -4.37 -6.99
N ASP A 47 -2.80 -4.47 -7.48
CA ASP A 47 -1.60 -4.64 -6.65
C ASP A 47 -1.22 -3.36 -5.92
N LEU A 48 -0.57 -3.51 -4.77
CA LEU A 48 -0.03 -2.37 -4.04
C LEU A 48 1.05 -1.68 -4.90
N PRO A 49 1.03 -0.33 -4.99
CA PRO A 49 2.02 0.41 -5.75
C PRO A 49 3.44 0.18 -5.22
N GLU A 50 4.43 0.51 -6.04
CA GLU A 50 5.81 0.52 -5.58
C GLU A 50 5.99 1.55 -4.45
N PRO A 51 6.84 1.29 -3.44
CA PRO A 51 7.15 2.29 -2.42
C PRO A 51 7.78 3.53 -3.06
N ASP A 52 7.19 4.70 -2.86
CA ASP A 52 7.74 5.98 -3.31
C ASP A 52 9.11 6.26 -2.68
N HIS A 53 9.30 5.81 -1.43
CA HIS A 53 10.59 5.93 -0.76
C HIS A 53 10.86 4.78 0.23
N ARG A 54 12.07 4.79 0.81
CA ARG A 54 12.46 3.87 1.89
C ARG A 54 13.15 4.64 3.01
N PHE A 55 12.58 4.57 4.21
CA PHE A 55 13.27 5.02 5.41
C PHE A 55 14.05 3.84 5.99
N GLY A 56 15.35 3.79 5.67
CA GLY A 56 16.21 2.65 5.99
C GLY A 56 15.72 1.37 5.30
N ARG A 57 15.27 0.39 6.09
CA ARG A 57 14.71 -0.88 5.57
C ARG A 57 13.19 -0.85 5.42
N THR A 58 12.53 0.21 5.87
CA THR A 58 11.08 0.33 5.86
C THR A 58 10.62 0.98 4.55
N PRO A 59 9.86 0.28 3.70
CA PRO A 59 9.23 0.91 2.55
C PRO A 59 8.13 1.87 3.00
N VAL A 60 8.07 3.03 2.35
CA VAL A 60 7.06 4.05 2.59
C VAL A 60 6.46 4.54 1.28
N TRP A 61 5.22 4.99 1.35
CA TRP A 61 4.45 5.49 0.22
C TRP A 61 3.96 6.88 0.50
N LEU A 62 3.80 7.72 -0.52
CA LEU A 62 3.16 9.01 -0.36
C LEU A 62 1.67 8.84 -0.08
N ASP A 63 1.13 9.71 0.77
CA ASP A 63 -0.30 9.80 1.04
C ASP A 63 -1.13 9.94 -0.25
N ASP A 64 -0.68 10.83 -1.12
CA ASP A 64 -1.28 11.10 -2.43
C ASP A 64 -1.26 9.85 -3.33
N SER A 65 -0.12 9.15 -3.39
CA SER A 65 0.05 7.92 -4.19
C SER A 65 -0.94 6.84 -3.74
N ILE A 66 -1.11 6.68 -2.43
CA ILE A 66 -2.06 5.70 -1.87
C ILE A 66 -3.51 6.13 -2.08
N THR A 67 -3.80 7.43 -1.94
CA THR A 67 -5.15 7.96 -2.21
C THR A 67 -5.54 7.76 -3.67
N GLN A 68 -4.66 8.08 -4.61
CA GLN A 68 -4.88 7.86 -6.04
C GLN A 68 -5.08 6.37 -6.35
N TRP A 69 -4.24 5.51 -5.77
CA TRP A 69 -4.34 4.07 -5.94
C TRP A 69 -5.66 3.50 -5.40
N LEU A 70 -6.09 3.91 -4.20
CA LEU A 70 -7.37 3.50 -3.63
C LEU A 70 -8.56 3.89 -4.53
N ASN A 71 -8.52 5.10 -5.09
CA ASN A 71 -9.55 5.60 -6.00
C ASN A 71 -9.56 4.87 -7.36
N SER A 72 -8.38 4.42 -7.83
CA SER A 72 -8.22 3.81 -9.16
C SER A 72 -8.39 2.28 -9.15
N ARG A 73 -8.50 1.66 -7.97
CA ARG A 73 -8.47 0.21 -7.82
C ARG A 73 -9.74 -0.44 -8.38
N PRO A 74 -9.66 -1.29 -9.42
CA PRO A 74 -10.84 -1.93 -9.99
C PRO A 74 -11.40 -2.97 -9.01
N GLY A 75 -12.61 -2.71 -8.53
CA GLY A 75 -13.36 -3.61 -7.65
C GLY A 75 -12.95 -3.57 -6.18
N GLN A 76 -13.37 -2.52 -5.47
CA GLN A 76 -13.58 -2.59 -4.02
C GLN A 76 -14.85 -1.79 -3.66
N GLY A 77 -16.01 -2.27 -4.11
CA GLY A 77 -17.27 -1.83 -3.53
C GLY A 77 -17.27 -2.17 -2.03
N VAL A 78 -17.10 -1.15 -1.18
CA VAL A 78 -17.61 -1.03 0.20
C VAL A 78 -17.35 -2.13 1.26
N GLY A 79 -16.63 -3.23 1.02
CA GLY A 79 -16.39 -4.22 2.09
C GLY A 79 -15.36 -5.29 1.77
N GLY A 80 -14.24 -5.32 2.49
CA GLY A 80 -13.23 -6.37 2.29
C GLY A 80 -12.08 -6.41 3.30
N GLY A 81 -12.07 -5.51 4.29
CA GLY A 81 -11.33 -5.76 5.51
C GLY A 81 -11.96 -6.91 6.28
N PRO A 82 -11.21 -7.89 6.81
CA PRO A 82 -11.77 -8.77 7.82
C PRO A 82 -12.36 -7.89 8.93
N LYS A 83 -13.68 -7.95 9.12
CA LYS A 83 -14.38 -7.28 10.23
C LYS A 83 -13.62 -7.65 11.51
N PRO A 84 -13.28 -6.68 12.39
CA PRO A 84 -12.64 -7.01 13.66
C PRO A 84 -13.49 -8.06 14.36
N ARG A 85 -12.92 -9.25 14.59
CA ARG A 85 -13.57 -10.29 15.39
C ARG A 85 -13.48 -9.79 16.82
N ARG A 86 -14.60 -9.28 17.33
CA ARG A 86 -14.81 -8.90 18.72
C ARG A 86 -14.89 -10.15 19.59
#